data_AF-A0A965AQP8-F1
#
_entry.id   AF-A0A965AQP8-F1
#
_cell.length_a   1.000
_cell.length_b   1.000
_cell.length_c   1.000
_cell.angle_alpha   90.00
_cell.angle_beta   90.00
_cell.angle_gamma   90.00
#
_symmetry.space_group_name_H-M   'P 1'
#
loop_
_entity.id
_entity.type
_entity.pdbx_description
1 polymer ?
#
loop_
_entity_poly.entity_id
_entity_poly.type
_entity_poly.pdbx_seq_one_letter_code
_entity_poly.pdbx_strand_id
1 'polypeptide(L)'
;MHRSLFVLVCFLLASCAPQDASDRPSVPTDALSSAAPADNVILITLDGLRWEELFTGADPWLLNNERYTRDMENVRARFWRDTPEARREALMPFFWSVIAEEGTLWGNRLKGSHADVTNQRVFSYP
;
A
#
# COMPACT_ATOMS: atom_id res chain seq x y z
N MET A 1 -24.40 6.53 49.65
CA MET A 1 -24.15 6.67 48.20
C MET A 1 -23.39 7.98 47.94
N HIS A 2 -22.06 7.98 48.08
CA HIS A 2 -21.18 9.04 47.56
C HIS A 2 -19.81 8.38 47.34
N ARG A 3 -19.40 8.21 46.08
CA ARG A 3 -18.03 7.83 45.73
C ARG A 3 -17.44 9.00 44.95
N SER A 4 -16.49 9.66 45.59
CA SER A 4 -15.76 10.81 45.08
C SER A 4 -15.02 10.48 43.79
N LEU A 5 -15.29 11.33 42.81
CA LEU A 5 -14.41 11.88 41.79
C LEU A 5 -12.92 11.86 42.18
N PHE A 6 -12.09 11.15 41.41
CA PHE A 6 -10.67 11.48 41.26
C PHE A 6 -10.36 11.50 39.77
N VAL A 7 -10.23 12.72 39.26
CA VAL A 7 -9.76 13.06 37.92
C VAL A 7 -8.25 12.86 37.91
N LEU A 8 -7.74 11.97 37.07
CA LEU A 8 -6.33 11.98 36.68
C LEU A 8 -6.26 12.29 35.19
N VAL A 9 -6.17 13.58 34.90
CA VAL A 9 -5.74 14.12 33.62
C VAL A 9 -4.22 13.95 33.57
N CYS A 10 -3.73 13.03 32.76
CA CYS A 10 -2.33 13.00 32.33
C CYS A 10 -2.24 13.64 30.94
N PHE A 11 -1.90 14.93 30.92
CA PHE A 11 -1.31 15.56 29.75
C PHE A 11 0.10 15.00 29.56
N LEU A 12 0.35 14.27 28.48
CA LEU A 12 1.69 14.05 27.95
C LEU A 12 1.77 14.72 26.59
N LEU A 13 2.48 15.84 26.59
CA LEU A 13 2.87 16.60 25.41
C LEU A 13 3.77 15.71 24.54
N ALA A 14 3.24 15.21 23.42
CA ALA A 14 4.06 14.60 22.38
C ALA A 14 4.78 15.72 21.61
N SER A 15 6.00 16.03 22.06
CA SER A 15 6.96 16.80 21.28
C SER A 15 7.30 16.02 20.01
N CYS A 16 6.89 16.53 18.85
CA CYS A 16 7.30 16.00 17.55
C CYS A 16 8.76 16.40 17.32
N ALA A 17 9.69 15.48 17.60
CA ALA A 17 11.06 15.55 17.14
C ALA A 17 11.22 14.65 15.89
N PRO A 18 12.02 15.04 14.89
CA PRO A 18 12.30 14.18 13.74
C PRO A 18 13.01 12.91 14.22
N GLN A 19 12.41 11.74 13.98
CA GLN A 19 13.03 10.45 14.31
C GLN A 19 14.23 10.20 13.40
N ASP A 20 15.41 10.13 14.02
CA ASP A 20 16.66 9.74 13.37
C ASP A 20 16.58 8.26 12.95
N ALA A 21 17.15 7.92 11.80
CA ALA A 21 17.02 6.59 11.18
C ALA A 21 17.65 5.46 12.04
N SER A 22 18.44 5.83 13.05
CA SER A 22 19.08 4.92 14.01
C SER A 22 18.14 4.39 15.10
N ASP A 23 16.93 4.94 15.27
CA ASP A 23 16.03 4.61 16.38
C ASP A 23 14.93 3.61 16.02
N ARG A 24 15.10 2.84 14.93
CA ARG A 24 14.14 1.80 14.56
C ARG A 24 14.31 0.59 15.50
N PRO A 25 13.22 0.07 16.10
CA PRO A 25 13.31 -1.16 16.88
C PRO A 25 13.85 -2.29 15.99
N SER A 26 14.88 -2.99 16.47
CA SER A 26 15.41 -4.17 15.82
C SER A 26 14.31 -5.23 15.74
N VAL A 27 13.84 -5.51 14.53
CA VAL A 27 12.87 -6.58 14.29
C VAL A 27 13.48 -7.89 14.83
N PRO A 28 12.80 -8.61 15.75
CA PRO A 28 13.29 -9.88 16.27
C PRO A 28 13.58 -10.84 15.10
N THR A 29 14.82 -11.30 15.01
CA THR A 29 15.34 -12.11 13.90
C THR A 29 14.79 -13.55 13.89
N ASP A 30 14.08 -13.97 14.95
CA ASP A 30 13.71 -15.37 15.17
C ASP A 30 12.35 -15.80 14.60
N ALA A 31 11.67 -14.96 13.80
CA ALA A 31 10.38 -15.30 13.18
C ALA A 31 10.48 -15.62 11.67
N LEU A 32 11.66 -15.94 11.16
CA LEU A 32 11.83 -16.39 9.78
C LEU A 32 11.47 -17.89 9.68
N SER A 33 10.24 -18.15 9.25
CA SER A 33 9.78 -19.46 8.81
C SER A 33 10.82 -20.10 7.88
N SER A 34 11.25 -21.33 8.19
CA SER A 34 12.23 -22.09 7.41
C SER A 34 11.59 -22.60 6.11
N ALA A 35 11.28 -21.69 5.20
CA ALA A 35 10.94 -22.07 3.83
C ALA A 35 12.18 -22.70 3.19
N ALA A 36 12.01 -23.88 2.58
CA ALA A 36 13.08 -24.47 1.77
C ALA A 36 13.48 -23.44 0.69
N PRO A 37 14.79 -23.27 0.42
CA PRO A 37 15.23 -22.34 -0.60
C PRO A 37 14.61 -22.71 -1.95
N ALA A 38 14.09 -21.72 -2.66
CA ALA A 38 13.56 -21.91 -4.00
C ALA A 38 14.72 -22.09 -4.99
N ASP A 39 14.70 -23.17 -5.78
CA ASP A 39 15.74 -23.43 -6.79
C ASP A 39 15.72 -22.40 -7.93
N ASN A 40 14.56 -21.81 -8.20
CA ASN A 40 14.36 -20.83 -9.26
C ASN A 40 13.50 -19.67 -8.78
N VAL A 41 13.83 -18.46 -9.24
CA VAL A 41 13.06 -17.24 -8.97
C VAL A 41 12.59 -16.65 -10.30
N ILE A 42 11.29 -16.36 -10.38
CA ILE A 42 10.70 -15.65 -11.51
C ILE A 42 10.45 -14.21 -11.05
N LEU A 43 11.14 -13.26 -11.66
CA LEU A 43 10.91 -11.83 -11.45
C LEU A 43 9.98 -11.30 -12.54
N ILE A 44 8.78 -10.88 -12.14
CA ILE A 44 7.81 -10.24 -13.02
C ILE A 44 7.85 -8.75 -12.74
N THR A 45 8.08 -7.94 -13.76
CA THR A 45 7.98 -6.48 -13.69
C THR A 45 6.84 -6.03 -14.59
N LEU A 46 6.03 -5.09 -14.09
CA LEU A 46 4.96 -4.47 -14.84
C LEU A 46 5.34 -3.02 -15.10
N ASP A 47 5.63 -2.69 -16.35
CA ASP A 47 5.89 -1.31 -16.75
C ASP A 47 4.57 -0.53 -16.80
N GLY A 48 4.62 0.73 -16.39
CA GLY A 48 3.48 1.64 -16.40
C GLY A 48 2.37 1.37 -15.38
N LEU A 49 2.50 0.37 -14.50
CA LEU A 49 1.54 0.17 -13.40
C LEU A 49 1.88 1.10 -12.22
N ARG A 50 0.98 2.04 -11.96
CA ARG A 50 1.06 2.96 -10.83
C ARG A 50 0.63 2.28 -9.53
N TRP A 51 1.27 2.64 -8.42
CA TRP A 51 0.96 2.05 -7.11
C TRP A 51 -0.41 2.53 -6.60
N GLU A 52 -0.84 3.72 -7.00
CA GLU A 52 -2.16 4.27 -6.67
C GLU A 52 -3.27 3.33 -7.13
N GLU A 53 -3.26 2.89 -8.39
CA GLU A 53 -4.24 1.93 -8.92
C GLU A 53 -4.15 0.58 -8.24
N LEU A 54 -2.92 0.13 -7.93
CA LEU A 54 -2.73 -1.11 -7.19
C LEU A 54 -3.51 -1.09 -5.88
N PHE A 55 -3.29 -0.07 -5.05
CA PHE A 55 -3.81 -0.04 -3.69
C PHE A 55 -5.19 0.61 -3.55
N THR A 56 -5.61 1.46 -4.48
CA THR A 56 -6.86 2.26 -4.39
C THR A 56 -7.87 1.98 -5.51
N GLY A 57 -7.46 1.28 -6.56
CA GLY A 57 -8.28 0.96 -7.72
C GLY A 57 -8.35 2.10 -8.74
N ALA A 58 -9.40 2.09 -9.57
CA ALA A 58 -9.55 3.03 -10.66
C ALA A 58 -9.52 4.51 -10.22
N ASP A 59 -8.55 5.26 -10.75
CA ASP A 59 -8.34 6.67 -10.43
C ASP A 59 -9.48 7.53 -11.02
N PRO A 60 -10.22 8.30 -10.20
CA PRO A 60 -11.29 9.17 -10.70
C PRO A 60 -10.80 10.21 -11.70
N TRP A 61 -9.56 10.70 -11.60
CA TRP A 61 -9.03 11.67 -12.55
C TRP A 61 -8.85 11.06 -13.94
N LEU A 62 -8.36 9.81 -14.02
CA LEU A 62 -8.24 9.09 -15.30
C LEU A 62 -9.61 8.74 -15.88
N LEU A 63 -10.54 8.26 -15.03
CA LEU A 63 -11.89 7.90 -15.46
C LEU A 63 -12.67 9.10 -16.02
N ASN A 64 -12.39 10.30 -15.53
CA ASN A 64 -13.06 11.55 -15.91
C ASN A 64 -12.40 12.30 -17.07
N ASN A 65 -11.35 11.75 -17.66
CA ASN A 65 -10.58 12.45 -18.67
C ASN A 65 -10.75 11.82 -20.04
N GLU A 66 -11.47 12.52 -20.93
CA GLU A 66 -11.77 12.08 -22.31
C GLU A 66 -10.51 11.78 -23.15
N ARG A 67 -9.36 12.39 -22.79
CA ARG A 67 -8.08 12.10 -23.45
C ARG A 67 -7.61 10.67 -23.19
N TYR A 68 -7.90 10.14 -22.00
CA TYR A 68 -7.40 8.84 -21.53
C TYR A 68 -8.49 7.77 -21.52
N THR A 69 -9.76 8.16 -21.36
CA THR A 69 -10.91 7.25 -21.28
C THR A 69 -11.94 7.63 -22.35
N ARG A 70 -12.00 6.86 -23.43
CA ARG A 70 -12.95 7.11 -24.54
C ARG A 70 -14.39 6.73 -24.19
N ASP A 71 -14.56 5.65 -23.44
CA ASP A 71 -15.88 5.14 -23.02
C ASP A 71 -16.02 5.29 -21.50
N MET A 72 -16.21 6.53 -21.07
CA MET A 72 -16.25 6.89 -19.64
C MET A 72 -17.38 6.19 -18.90
N GLU A 73 -18.53 6.02 -19.55
CA GLU A 73 -19.71 5.40 -18.95
C GLU A 73 -19.46 3.92 -18.65
N ASN A 74 -18.99 3.16 -19.64
CA ASN A 74 -18.75 1.73 -19.48
C ASN A 74 -17.60 1.44 -18.51
N VAL A 75 -16.48 2.17 -18.64
CA VAL A 75 -15.32 2.00 -17.76
C VAL A 75 -15.69 2.32 -16.31
N ARG A 76 -16.44 3.41 -16.08
CA ARG A 76 -16.94 3.73 -14.74
C ARG A 76 -17.88 2.64 -14.21
N ALA A 77 -18.86 2.19 -15.00
CA ALA A 77 -19.79 1.15 -14.58
C ALA A 77 -19.06 -0.13 -14.13
N ARG A 78 -18.01 -0.50 -14.87
CA ARG A 78 -17.23 -1.70 -14.58
C ARG A 78 -16.34 -1.56 -13.35
N PHE A 79 -15.58 -0.46 -13.25
CA PHE A 79 -14.43 -0.37 -12.34
C PHE A 79 -14.59 0.60 -11.16
N TRP A 80 -15.62 1.46 -11.16
CA TRP A 80 -15.83 2.41 -10.07
C TRP A 80 -16.60 1.80 -8.91
N ARG A 81 -16.10 1.97 -7.69
CA ARG A 81 -16.79 1.65 -6.43
C ARG A 81 -16.50 2.75 -5.41
N ASP A 82 -17.33 2.90 -4.39
CA ASP A 82 -17.18 4.01 -3.45
C ASP A 82 -15.92 3.87 -2.58
N THR A 83 -15.61 2.64 -2.13
CA THR A 83 -14.43 2.38 -1.30
C THR A 83 -13.21 1.98 -2.12
N PRO A 84 -11.98 2.38 -1.72
CA PRO A 84 -10.75 1.93 -2.37
C PRO A 84 -10.61 0.40 -2.45
N GLU A 85 -11.06 -0.32 -1.43
CA GLU A 85 -11.00 -1.79 -1.36
C GLU A 85 -11.89 -2.44 -2.41
N ALA A 86 -13.14 -2.02 -2.54
CA ALA A 86 -14.04 -2.55 -3.56
C ALA A 86 -13.56 -2.15 -4.97
N ARG A 87 -12.96 -0.97 -5.11
CA ARG A 87 -12.51 -0.43 -6.40
C ARG A 87 -11.28 -1.17 -6.91
N ARG A 88 -10.30 -1.46 -6.05
CA ARG A 88 -9.09 -2.21 -6.43
C ARG A 88 -9.40 -3.67 -6.75
N GLU A 89 -10.36 -4.28 -6.04
CA GLU A 89 -10.88 -5.62 -6.37
C GLU A 89 -11.60 -5.62 -7.72
N ALA A 90 -12.40 -4.60 -8.02
CA ALA A 90 -13.05 -4.48 -9.32
C ALA A 90 -12.03 -4.28 -10.47
N LEU A 91 -10.95 -3.53 -10.22
CA LEU A 91 -9.93 -3.23 -11.23
C LEU A 91 -8.97 -4.40 -11.46
N MET A 92 -8.50 -5.06 -10.39
CA MET A 92 -7.50 -6.13 -10.43
C MET A 92 -7.94 -7.32 -9.56
N PRO A 93 -8.99 -8.06 -9.97
CA PRO A 93 -9.60 -9.09 -9.14
C PRO A 93 -8.60 -10.18 -8.75
N PHE A 94 -7.84 -10.71 -9.71
CA PHE A 94 -6.85 -11.77 -9.43
C PHE A 94 -5.74 -11.33 -8.47
N PHE A 95 -5.27 -10.08 -8.58
CA PHE A 95 -4.23 -9.58 -7.68
C PHE A 95 -4.75 -9.55 -6.24
N TRP A 96 -5.97 -9.04 -6.05
CA TRP A 96 -6.54 -8.86 -4.72
C TRP A 96 -7.18 -10.11 -4.12
N SER A 97 -7.60 -11.08 -4.93
CA SER A 97 -8.19 -12.34 -4.46
C SER A 97 -7.22 -13.51 -4.36
N VAL A 98 -6.03 -13.42 -4.95
CA VAL A 98 -5.04 -14.52 -4.95
C VAL A 98 -3.69 -14.02 -4.44
N ILE A 99 -3.07 -13.09 -5.17
CA ILE A 99 -1.71 -12.62 -4.83
C ILE A 99 -1.68 -11.96 -3.45
N ALA A 100 -2.70 -11.18 -3.13
CA ALA A 100 -2.76 -10.47 -1.86
C ALA A 100 -3.06 -11.38 -0.66
N GLU A 101 -3.73 -12.51 -0.88
CA GLU A 101 -4.11 -13.47 0.16
C GLU A 101 -3.00 -14.51 0.40
N GLU A 102 -2.40 -15.01 -0.68
CA GLU A 102 -1.37 -16.05 -0.64
C GLU A 102 0.06 -15.50 -0.59
N GLY A 103 0.22 -14.19 -0.79
CA GLY A 103 1.50 -13.50 -0.87
C GLY A 103 1.71 -12.43 0.19
N THR A 104 2.78 -11.67 0.02
CA THR A 104 3.09 -10.50 0.86
C THR A 104 3.16 -9.26 -0.02
N LEU A 105 2.49 -8.19 0.41
CA LEU A 105 2.48 -6.92 -0.30
C LEU A 105 3.35 -5.89 0.40
N TRP A 106 4.09 -5.13 -0.39
CA TRP A 106 4.91 -4.01 0.04
C TRP A 106 4.60 -2.78 -0.83
N GLY A 107 4.87 -1.58 -0.31
CA GLY A 107 4.73 -0.33 -1.08
C GLY A 107 3.38 0.37 -0.95
N ASN A 108 2.53 -0.04 -0.01
CA ASN A 108 1.31 0.71 0.31
C ASN A 108 1.64 1.97 1.11
N ARG A 109 1.82 3.09 0.39
CA ARG A 109 2.16 4.38 0.99
C ARG A 109 1.07 4.94 1.91
N LEU A 110 -0.21 4.60 1.68
CA LEU A 110 -1.31 5.01 2.56
C LEU A 110 -1.21 4.37 3.96
N LYS A 111 -0.50 3.23 4.06
CA LYS A 111 -0.22 2.55 5.33
C LYS A 111 1.21 2.77 5.83
N GLY A 112 1.96 3.72 5.25
CA GLY A 112 3.36 3.97 5.60
C GLY A 112 4.32 2.85 5.17
N SER A 113 3.92 1.95 4.26
CA SER A 113 4.81 0.95 3.67
C SER A 113 5.50 1.54 2.43
N HIS A 114 6.79 1.82 2.55
CA HIS A 114 7.59 2.43 1.50
C HIS A 114 8.43 1.38 0.76
N ALA A 115 8.32 1.35 -0.56
CA ALA A 115 9.16 0.55 -1.45
C ALA A 115 9.73 1.50 -2.52
N ASP A 116 10.81 2.20 -2.15
CA ASP A 116 11.40 3.25 -2.96
C ASP A 116 12.62 2.73 -3.74
N VAL A 117 12.72 3.17 -4.99
CA VAL A 117 13.90 2.90 -5.82
C VAL A 117 15.04 3.79 -5.33
N THR A 118 16.14 3.17 -4.90
CA THR A 118 17.32 3.89 -4.42
C THR A 118 18.19 4.44 -5.56
N ASN A 119 17.94 4.02 -6.79
CA ASN A 119 18.59 4.56 -7.98
C ASN A 119 18.13 6.01 -8.22
N GLN A 120 19.04 6.95 -8.00
CA GLN A 120 18.80 8.38 -8.22
C GLN A 120 18.89 8.80 -9.70
N ARG A 121 19.19 7.87 -10.61
CA ARG A 121 19.24 8.10 -12.06
C ARG A 121 17.87 7.81 -12.67
N VAL A 122 17.42 8.64 -13.60
CA VAL A 122 16.17 8.48 -14.36
C VAL A 122 16.23 7.39 -15.45
N PHE A 123 17.14 6.43 -15.32
CA PHE A 123 17.28 5.30 -16.23
C PHE A 123 17.75 4.05 -15.48
N SER A 124 17.25 2.89 -15.92
CA SER A 124 17.78 1.58 -15.57
C SER A 124 18.93 1.22 -16.52
N TYR A 125 19.99 0.61 -15.99
CA TYR A 125 21.16 0.16 -16.76
C TYR A 125 21.21 -1.38 -16.68
N PRO A 126 21.45 -2.11 -17.78
CA PRO A 126 21.69 -3.55 -17.75
C PRO A 126 23.06 -3.91 -17.15
#